data_AF-H3KI79-F1
#
_entry.id   AF-H3KI79-F1
#
_cell.length_a   1.000
_cell.length_b   1.000
_cell.length_c   1.000
_cell.angle_alpha   90.00
_cell.angle_beta   90.00
_cell.angle_gamma   90.00
#
_symmetry.space_group_name_H-M   'P 1'
#
loop_
_entity.id
_entity.type
_entity.pdbx_description
1 polymer ?
#
loop_
_entity_poly.entity_id
_entity_poly.type
_entity_poly.pdbx_seq_one_letter_code
_entity_poly.pdbx_strand_id
1 'polypeptide(L)' 'FVCPLGVGQHLELWGVHPERIVELDWYGETTVKGARVTMTPSQHFSGRTLTRNKTLWGGFMVEVAGRRLWISGDGGDGP' A
#
# COMPACT_ATOMS: atom_id res chain seq x y z
N PHE A 1 -9.54 -3.65 0.83
CA PHE A 1 -8.11 -3.72 0.55
C PHE A 1 -7.60 -2.29 0.51
N VAL A 2 -6.51 -2.02 1.22
CA VAL A 2 -5.73 -0.79 1.06
C VAL A 2 -4.41 -1.23 0.44
N CYS A 3 -4.04 -0.67 -0.70
CA CYS A 3 -2.88 -1.12 -1.47
C CYS A 3 -2.14 0.04 -2.15
N PRO A 4 -0.88 -0.18 -2.57
CA PRO A 4 -0.16 0.80 -3.37
C PRO A 4 -0.86 1.08 -4.71
N LEU A 5 -0.69 2.29 -5.23
CA LEU A 5 -1.19 2.69 -6.55
C LEU A 5 -0.79 1.71 -7.66
N GLY A 6 -1.75 1.33 -8.51
CA GLY A 6 -1.61 0.36 -9.59
C GLY A 6 -1.85 -1.10 -9.19
N VAL A 7 -1.81 -1.44 -7.90
CA VAL A 7 -2.08 -2.82 -7.42
C VAL A 7 -3.57 -3.18 -7.52
N GLY A 8 -4.45 -2.18 -7.46
CA GLY A 8 -5.90 -2.33 -7.57
C GLY A 8 -6.33 -3.05 -8.83
N GLN A 9 -5.70 -2.76 -9.98
CA GLN A 9 -5.99 -3.45 -11.23
C GLN A 9 -5.82 -4.97 -11.13
N HIS A 10 -4.79 -5.44 -10.41
CA HIS A 10 -4.60 -6.87 -10.18
C HIS A 10 -5.65 -7.46 -9.25
N LEU A 11 -6.06 -6.71 -8.22
CA LEU A 11 -7.12 -7.14 -7.31
C LEU A 11 -8.47 -7.25 -8.02
N GLU A 12 -8.79 -6.30 -8.90
CA GLU A 12 -9.98 -6.35 -9.75
C GLU A 12 -9.97 -7.55 -10.69
N LEU A 13 -8.84 -7.81 -11.36
CA LEU A 13 -8.66 -8.99 -12.21
C LEU A 13 -8.88 -10.29 -11.44
N TRP A 14 -8.55 -10.31 -10.15
CA TRP A 14 -8.78 -11.45 -9.25
C TRP A 14 -10.18 -11.50 -8.63
N GLY A 15 -11.09 -10.62 -9.05
CA GLY A 15 -12.51 -10.64 -8.67
C GLY A 15 -12.84 -9.84 -7.41
N VAL A 16 -11.93 -9.00 -6.92
CA VAL A 16 -12.26 -8.05 -5.84
C VAL A 16 -13.11 -6.92 -6.42
N HIS A 17 -14.27 -6.66 -5.82
CA HIS A 17 -15.12 -5.55 -6.27
C HIS A 17 -14.42 -4.19 -6.06
N PRO A 18 -14.42 -3.27 -7.06
CA PRO A 18 -13.69 -2.01 -7.00
C PRO A 18 -13.99 -1.16 -5.76
N GLU A 19 -15.24 -1.15 -5.29
CA GLU A 19 -15.66 -0.42 -4.08
C GLU A 19 -14.97 -0.88 -2.79
N ARG A 20 -14.33 -2.05 -2.81
CA ARG A 20 -13.58 -2.62 -1.68
C ARG A 20 -12.09 -2.33 -1.80
N ILE A 21 -11.64 -1.56 -2.78
CA ILE A 21 -10.23 -1.28 -3.07
C ILE A 21 -9.97 0.21 -2.85
N VAL A 22 -8.94 0.51 -2.07
CA VAL A 22 -8.41 1.86 -1.91
C VAL A 22 -6.94 1.82 -2.31
N GLU A 23 -6.62 2.53 -3.38
CA GLU A 23 -5.25 2.72 -3.83
C GLU A 23 -4.67 3.99 -3.24
N LEU A 24 -3.47 3.91 -2.68
CA LEU A 24 -2.76 5.04 -2.10
C LEU A 24 -1.42 5.25 -2.82
N ASP A 25 -1.11 6.52 -3.09
CA ASP A 25 0.25 6.98 -3.38
C ASP A 25 1.02 7.22 -2.06
N TRP A 26 2.34 7.41 -2.11
CA TRP A 26 3.14 7.75 -0.94
C TRP A 26 2.58 8.98 -0.22
N TYR A 27 2.56 8.89 1.11
CA TYR A 27 1.95 9.86 2.03
C TYR A 27 0.43 9.99 1.91
N GLY A 28 -0.20 9.32 0.94
CA GLY A 28 -1.64 9.17 0.88
C GLY A 28 -2.16 8.40 2.08
N GLU A 29 -3.34 8.78 2.55
CA GLU A 29 -3.98 8.15 3.71
C GLU A 29 -5.44 7.81 3.46
N THR A 30 -5.92 6.83 4.21
CA THR A 30 -7.35 6.48 4.27
C THR A 30 -7.71 6.05 5.69
N THR A 31 -9.00 6.10 6.02
CA THR A 31 -9.51 5.57 7.29
C THR A 31 -10.44 4.41 7.00
N VAL A 32 -10.12 3.25 7.57
CA VAL A 32 -10.93 2.03 7.44
C VAL A 32 -11.28 1.52 8.83
N LYS A 33 -12.58 1.50 9.16
CA LYS A 33 -13.08 0.99 10.45
C LYS A 33 -12.37 1.59 11.68
N GLY A 34 -12.08 2.88 11.63
CA GLY A 34 -11.41 3.61 12.74
C GLY A 34 -9.88 3.44 12.80
N ALA A 35 -9.27 2.71 11.87
CA ALA A 35 -7.83 2.69 11.68
C ALA A 35 -7.45 3.66 10.56
N ARG A 36 -6.57 4.62 10.86
CA ARG A 36 -5.94 5.46 9.85
C ARG A 36 -4.73 4.72 9.28
N VAL A 37 -4.71 4.56 7.97
CA VAL A 37 -3.66 3.85 7.22
C VAL A 37 -3.00 4.87 6.30
N THR A 38 -1.72 5.09 6.47
CA THR A 38 -0.90 5.98 5.64
C THR A 38 0.13 5.15 4.88
N MET A 39 0.22 5.37 3.58
CA MET A 39 1.24 4.74 2.74
C MET A 39 2.58 5.44 2.97
N THR A 40 3.62 4.69 3.37
CA THR A 40 4.96 5.24 3.60
C THR A 40 5.90 4.88 2.45
N PRO A 41 6.80 5.79 2.05
CA PRO A 41 7.85 5.43 1.09
C PRO A 41 8.74 4.31 1.66
N SER A 42 9.44 3.62 0.76
CA SER A 42 10.37 2.55 1.10
C SER A 42 11.41 2.41 0.01
N GLN A 43 12.64 2.05 0.38
CA GLN A 43 13.69 1.74 -0.59
C GLN A 43 13.48 0.33 -1.15
N HIS A 44 12.63 0.23 -2.16
CA HIS A 44 12.29 -1.02 -2.84
C HIS A 44 11.91 -0.76 -4.31
N PHE A 45 11.37 -1.76 -4.99
CA PHE A 45 10.83 -1.66 -6.35
C PHE A 45 9.62 -2.60 -6.51
N SER A 46 8.82 -2.45 -7.56
CA SER A 46 7.78 -3.44 -7.89
C SER A 46 8.16 -4.25 -9.12
N GLY A 47 7.68 -5.48 -9.22
CA GLY A 47 7.95 -6.32 -10.38
C GLY A 47 6.97 -7.47 -10.50
N ARG A 48 6.41 -7.64 -11.70
CA ARG A 48 5.70 -8.86 -12.11
C ARG A 48 6.19 -9.25 -13.48
N THR A 49 6.58 -10.51 -13.63
CA THR A 49 7.14 -11.07 -14.87
C THR A 49 8.43 -10.35 -15.27
N LEU A 50 8.53 -9.82 -16.50
CA LEU A 50 9.75 -9.20 -17.04
C LEU A 50 9.80 -7.68 -16.87
N THR A 51 8.72 -7.05 -16.37
CA THR A 51 8.63 -5.59 -16.24
C THR A 51 8.66 -5.14 -14.78
N ARG A 52 9.47 -4.12 -14.49
CA ARG A 52 9.61 -3.51 -13.16
C ARG A 52 8.86 -2.18 -13.09
N ASN A 53 8.53 -1.75 -11.87
CA ASN A 53 7.99 -0.43 -11.53
C ASN A 53 6.66 -0.08 -12.23
N LYS A 54 5.78 -1.06 -12.41
CA LYS A 54 4.44 -0.85 -12.99
C LYS A 54 3.38 -0.47 -11.97
N THR A 55 3.59 -0.84 -10.71
CA THR A 55 2.79 -0.40 -9.56
C THR A 55 3.70 0.30 -8.57
N LEU A 56 3.13 1.09 -7.67
CA LEU A 56 3.86 1.64 -6.55
C LEU A 56 4.27 0.51 -5.56
N TRP A 57 5.23 0.81 -4.70
CA TRP A 57 5.73 -0.03 -3.61
C TRP A 57 5.83 0.81 -2.34
N GLY A 58 5.98 0.20 -1.17
CA GLY A 58 6.14 0.94 0.07
C GLY A 58 5.74 0.14 1.29
N GLY A 59 5.60 0.86 2.40
CA GLY A 59 5.09 0.35 3.66
C GLY A 59 3.78 1.01 4.06
N PHE A 60 3.28 0.67 5.24
CA PHE A 60 2.09 1.26 5.84
C PHE A 60 2.35 1.64 7.29
N MET A 61 1.98 2.87 7.66
CA MET A 61 1.74 3.24 9.05
C MET A 61 0.25 3.05 9.34
N VAL A 62 -0.05 2.30 10.40
CA VAL A 62 -1.42 2.04 10.85
C VAL A 62 -1.58 2.63 12.25
N GLU A 63 -2.49 3.58 12.39
CA GLU A 63 -2.82 4.23 13.65
C GLU A 63 -4.26 3.87 14.05
N VAL A 64 -4.43 3.21 15.20
CA VAL A 64 -5.74 2.74 15.66
C VAL A 64 -5.80 2.72 17.18
N ALA A 65 -6.86 3.28 17.76
CA ALA A 65 -7.09 3.30 19.21
C ALA A 65 -5.86 3.78 20.04
N GLY A 66 -5.19 4.84 19.55
CA GLY A 66 -4.00 5.41 20.19
C GLY A 66 -2.71 4.59 20.04
N ARG A 67 -2.72 3.50 19.26
CA ARG A 67 -1.55 2.67 18.97
C ARG A 67 -1.08 2.92 17.54
N ARG A 68 0.22 2.70 17.32
CA ARG A 68 0.86 2.82 16.00
C ARG A 68 1.58 1.51 15.66
N LEU A 69 1.35 1.00 14.45
CA LEU A 69 2.07 -0.13 13.87
C LEU A 69 2.63 0.31 12.53
N TRP A 70 3.94 0.19 12.36
CA TRP A 70 4.59 0.41 11.08
C TRP A 70 4.96 -0.93 10.45
N ILE A 71 4.64 -1.07 9.16
CA ILE A 71 4.96 -2.22 8.32
C ILE A 71 5.80 -1.69 7.18
N SER A 72 7.10 -2.01 7.16
CA SER A 72 8.06 -1.45 6.19
C SER A 72 7.88 -1.95 4.75
N GLY A 73 7.13 -3.04 4.56
CA GLY A 73 7.20 -3.86 3.35
C GLY A 73 8.59 -4.50 3.22
N ASP A 74 9.02 -4.74 1.98
CA ASP A 74 10.34 -5.31 1.65
C ASP A 74 11.44 -4.24 1.51
N GLY A 75 11.25 -3.10 2.17
CA GLY A 75 12.23 -2.02 2.21
C GLY A 75 13.51 -2.39 2.92
N GLY A 76 14.65 -2.09 2.31
CA GLY A 76 15.93 -2.03 3.03
C GLY A 76 16.06 -0.76 3.87
N ASP A 77 17.11 -0.68 4.69
CA ASP A 77 17.48 0.56 5.38
C ASP A 77 17.67 1.70 4.37
N GLY A 78 16.89 2.76 4.53
CA GLY A 78 16.95 4.00 3.76
C GLY A 78 17.00 5.21 4.72
N PRO A 79 17.32 6.42 4.21
CA PRO A 79 17.47 7.63 5.03
C PRO A 79 16.17 8.08 5.71
#